data_AF-A0A7C1M3F9-F1
#
_entry.id   AF-A0A7C1M3F9-F1
#
_cell.length_a   1.000
_cell.length_b   1.000
_cell.length_c   1.000
_cell.angle_alpha   90.00
_cell.angle_beta   90.00
_cell.angle_gamma   90.00
#
_symmetry.space_group_name_H-M   'P 1'
#
loop_
_entity.id
_entity.type
_entity.pdbx_description
1 polymer ?
#
loop_
_entity_poly.entity_id
_entity_poly.type
_entity_poly.pdbx_seq_one_letter_code
_entity_poly.pdbx_strand_id
1 'polypeptide(L)'
;MTKKGKYHLLSYIIDGHLVFYKSQNRCKKLIAFALFETDEFNLDIIETLNEFLKSKLIQYYSVQMSILEKTKKIYVLNFEATRRDNILQFLNIIHQNLTERKLNCKILEGSALEKRFLAIIVDKSSSEVIIKEESDSIMIEEDNHTILLDFFSMKLGFLDKNLSFLSNFIKIIKNFRKKGFLIFNFVIDINHEIKFCLYFTEIVTEVDESVRTERSVNEFLSITVLERKIIKIKKFYNFLWRRGISNDYYLLHSFLFLFENDGVDESSIIKFNRNFERNLSEIQIKFIRFSDNLLLISQNFLFLTIQTLRAEYIQNVIAKYVSKYFIYIIILDKLEYEKLLEIRNLKSLENIQILDPNKVDDFDFSVITRRG
;
A
#
# COMPACT_ATOMS: atom_id res chain seq x y z
N MET A 1 -36.40 -13.44 -22.56
CA MET A 1 -35.38 -12.41 -22.21
C MET A 1 -35.44 -12.14 -20.71
N THR A 2 -34.53 -12.73 -19.94
CA THR A 2 -34.48 -12.57 -18.48
C THR A 2 -34.03 -11.16 -18.13
N LYS A 3 -34.89 -10.39 -17.45
CA LYS A 3 -34.55 -9.11 -16.83
C LYS A 3 -33.33 -9.34 -15.92
N LYS A 4 -32.16 -8.81 -16.31
CA LYS A 4 -30.97 -8.76 -15.47
C LYS A 4 -31.35 -7.98 -14.21
N GLY A 5 -31.45 -8.66 -13.08
CA GLY A 5 -31.83 -8.04 -11.81
C GLY A 5 -30.86 -6.91 -11.46
N LYS A 6 -31.41 -5.74 -11.14
CA LYS A 6 -30.65 -4.65 -10.51
C LYS A 6 -30.17 -5.19 -9.16
N TYR A 7 -28.86 -5.43 -9.01
CA TYR A 7 -28.27 -5.72 -7.71
C TYR A 7 -28.25 -4.41 -6.93
N HIS A 8 -29.10 -4.26 -5.92
CA HIS A 8 -29.03 -3.12 -4.99
C HIS A 8 -27.84 -3.33 -4.04
N LEU A 9 -26.64 -2.96 -4.51
CA LEU A 9 -25.37 -3.09 -3.79
C LEU A 9 -25.35 -2.38 -2.42
N LEU A 10 -26.24 -1.41 -2.22
CA LEU A 10 -26.36 -0.57 -1.02
C LEU A 10 -27.58 -0.94 -0.15
N SER A 11 -28.02 -2.19 -0.18
CA SER A 11 -29.13 -2.67 0.67
C SER A 11 -28.66 -2.99 2.09
N TYR A 12 -28.35 -1.96 2.87
CA TYR A 12 -27.95 -2.06 4.28
C TYR A 12 -28.80 -1.15 5.19
N ILE A 13 -28.61 -1.30 6.50
CA ILE A 13 -29.16 -0.46 7.56
C ILE A 13 -28.02 -0.14 8.52
N ILE A 14 -27.93 1.12 8.94
CA ILE A 14 -27.02 1.55 10.00
C ILE A 14 -27.76 1.44 11.33
N ASP A 15 -27.15 0.79 12.31
CA ASP A 15 -27.67 0.64 13.65
C ASP A 15 -26.54 0.80 14.67
N GLY A 16 -26.48 1.97 15.31
CA GLY A 16 -25.39 2.34 16.21
C GLY A 16 -24.03 2.22 15.53
N HIS A 17 -23.23 1.26 16.00
CA HIS A 17 -21.87 0.96 15.53
C HIS A 17 -21.81 -0.07 14.39
N LEU A 18 -22.95 -0.52 13.86
CA LEU A 18 -23.01 -1.61 12.88
C LEU A 18 -23.66 -1.19 11.56
N VAL A 19 -23.11 -1.71 10.47
CA VAL A 19 -23.71 -1.73 9.14
C VAL A 19 -24.28 -3.13 8.90
N PHE A 20 -25.59 -3.30 8.95
CA PHE A 20 -26.26 -4.57 8.69
C PHE A 20 -26.70 -4.68 7.23
N TYR A 21 -26.33 -5.76 6.55
CA TYR A 21 -26.92 -6.07 5.24
C TYR A 21 -28.31 -6.67 5.41
N LYS A 22 -29.26 -6.23 4.58
CA LYS A 22 -30.67 -6.70 4.64
C LYS A 22 -30.84 -8.16 4.20
N SER A 23 -29.90 -8.68 3.40
CA SER A 23 -29.91 -10.06 2.93
C SER A 23 -29.10 -10.98 3.85
N GLN A 24 -29.60 -12.20 4.01
CA GLN A 24 -28.82 -13.27 4.62
C GLN A 24 -27.86 -13.89 3.60
N ASN A 25 -26.74 -14.42 4.10
CA ASN A 25 -25.84 -15.22 3.27
C ASN A 25 -26.46 -16.58 2.91
N ARG A 26 -25.76 -17.38 2.09
CA ARG A 26 -26.24 -18.71 1.66
C ARG A 26 -26.53 -19.67 2.82
N CYS A 27 -25.92 -19.42 3.99
CA CYS A 27 -26.10 -20.19 5.21
C CYS A 27 -27.15 -19.58 6.15
N LYS A 28 -27.99 -18.67 5.66
CA LYS A 28 -29.02 -17.94 6.44
C LYS A 28 -28.46 -17.12 7.61
N LYS A 29 -27.19 -16.70 7.54
CA LYS A 29 -26.60 -15.80 8.53
C LYS A 29 -26.78 -14.35 8.13
N LEU A 30 -27.01 -13.50 9.12
CA LEU A 30 -26.89 -12.06 9.02
C LEU A 30 -25.42 -11.68 8.84
N ILE A 31 -25.17 -10.65 8.04
CA ILE A 31 -23.85 -10.06 7.84
C ILE A 31 -23.88 -8.65 8.41
N ALA A 32 -22.90 -8.32 9.25
CA ALA A 32 -22.72 -6.98 9.76
C ALA A 32 -21.25 -6.53 9.72
N PHE A 33 -21.04 -5.22 9.72
CA PHE A 33 -19.71 -4.62 9.76
C PHE A 33 -19.61 -3.57 10.86
N ALA A 34 -18.49 -3.56 11.59
CA ALA A 34 -18.10 -2.45 12.46
C ALA A 34 -16.79 -1.86 11.96
N LEU A 35 -16.63 -0.54 12.07
CA LEU A 35 -15.40 0.15 11.68
C LEU A 35 -14.79 0.88 12.86
N PHE A 36 -13.47 0.88 12.93
CA PHE A 36 -12.73 1.78 13.81
C PHE A 36 -11.51 2.37 13.12
N GLU A 37 -11.09 3.54 13.60
CA GLU A 37 -9.97 4.29 13.06
C GLU A 37 -8.80 4.33 14.04
N THR A 38 -7.58 4.27 13.51
CA THR A 38 -6.33 4.52 14.23
C THR A 38 -5.45 5.46 13.40
N ASP A 39 -4.49 6.14 14.03
CA ASP A 39 -3.58 7.03 13.30
C ASP A 39 -2.44 6.24 12.63
N GLU A 40 -1.97 5.18 13.28
CA GLU A 40 -0.81 4.36 12.87
C GLU A 40 -1.17 2.87 12.83
N PHE A 41 -0.30 2.06 12.21
CA PHE A 41 -0.35 0.62 12.42
C PHE A 41 0.01 0.34 13.88
N ASN A 42 -0.74 -0.55 14.50
CA ASN A 42 -0.52 -0.92 15.88
C ASN A 42 -0.55 -2.44 15.95
N LEU A 43 0.58 -3.04 16.31
CA LEU A 43 0.72 -4.49 16.42
C LEU A 43 -0.20 -5.06 17.49
N ASP A 44 -0.35 -4.40 18.63
CA ASP A 44 -1.25 -4.84 19.71
C ASP A 44 -2.70 -4.92 19.23
N ILE A 45 -3.12 -4.00 18.34
CA ILE A 45 -4.44 -4.08 17.69
C ILE A 45 -4.51 -5.31 16.79
N ILE A 46 -3.51 -5.54 15.93
CA ILE A 46 -3.48 -6.71 15.04
C ILE A 46 -3.52 -8.01 15.84
N GLU A 47 -2.72 -8.13 16.90
CA GLU A 47 -2.70 -9.28 17.81
C GLU A 47 -4.06 -9.49 18.50
N THR A 48 -4.67 -8.42 18.98
CA THR A 48 -6.00 -8.48 19.59
C THR A 48 -7.07 -8.93 18.58
N LEU A 49 -7.04 -8.42 17.35
CA LEU A 49 -7.96 -8.86 16.29
C LEU A 49 -7.73 -10.31 15.87
N ASN A 50 -6.50 -10.77 15.91
CA ASN A 50 -6.13 -12.16 15.67
C ASN A 50 -6.72 -13.11 16.72
N GLU A 51 -6.76 -12.70 18.00
CA GLU A 51 -7.47 -13.42 19.06
C GLU A 51 -8.98 -13.51 18.76
N PHE A 52 -9.59 -12.42 18.27
CA PHE A 52 -11.02 -12.40 17.90
C PHE A 52 -11.33 -13.30 16.70
N LEU A 53 -10.43 -13.39 15.71
CA LEU A 53 -10.54 -14.37 14.62
C LEU A 53 -10.49 -15.81 15.14
N LYS A 54 -9.50 -16.11 15.99
CA LYS A 54 -9.31 -17.47 16.55
C LYS A 54 -10.49 -17.91 17.40
N SER A 55 -11.07 -17.00 18.18
CA SER A 55 -12.28 -17.23 18.99
C SER A 55 -13.58 -17.15 18.19
N LYS A 56 -13.52 -16.85 16.89
CA LYS A 56 -14.67 -16.73 15.96
C LYS A 56 -15.68 -15.65 16.37
N LEU A 57 -15.25 -14.62 17.10
CA LEU A 57 -16.06 -13.42 17.37
C LEU A 57 -16.27 -12.59 16.09
N ILE A 58 -15.29 -12.64 15.20
CA ILE A 58 -15.35 -12.07 13.85
C ILE A 58 -15.02 -13.15 12.82
N GLN A 59 -15.58 -13.02 11.63
CA GLN A 59 -15.34 -13.95 10.53
C GLN A 59 -14.07 -13.59 9.76
N TYR A 60 -13.80 -12.29 9.61
CA TYR A 60 -12.57 -11.73 9.08
C TYR A 60 -12.43 -10.27 9.56
N TYR A 61 -11.24 -9.71 9.43
CA TYR A 61 -11.06 -8.26 9.47
C TYR A 61 -10.22 -7.78 8.30
N SER A 62 -10.26 -6.49 8.02
CA SER A 62 -9.38 -5.87 7.04
C SER A 62 -8.85 -4.52 7.52
N VAL A 63 -7.66 -4.16 7.06
CA VAL A 63 -7.09 -2.84 7.27
C VAL A 63 -7.02 -2.13 5.93
N GLN A 64 -7.65 -0.97 5.84
CA GLN A 64 -7.65 -0.11 4.66
C GLN A 64 -6.78 1.12 4.92
N MET A 65 -5.93 1.44 3.96
CA MET A 65 -5.14 2.67 3.91
C MET A 65 -5.42 3.44 2.63
N SER A 66 -5.75 4.73 2.76
CA SER A 66 -5.74 5.65 1.63
C SER A 66 -4.30 6.07 1.32
N ILE A 67 -3.90 6.02 0.05
CA ILE A 67 -2.57 6.49 -0.36
C ILE A 67 -2.52 8.04 -0.40
N LEU A 68 -3.66 8.72 -0.53
CA LEU A 68 -3.73 10.18 -0.55
C LEU A 68 -3.68 10.81 0.84
N GLU A 69 -4.47 10.27 1.77
CA GLU A 69 -4.64 10.85 3.10
C GLU A 69 -3.63 10.22 4.06
N LYS A 70 -2.58 10.96 4.41
CA LYS A 70 -1.92 10.70 5.69
C LYS A 70 -2.86 11.20 6.77
N THR A 71 -3.57 10.29 7.44
CA THR A 71 -3.91 10.48 8.86
C THR A 71 -4.51 9.23 9.48
N LYS A 72 -5.28 8.38 8.78
CA LYS A 72 -6.00 7.28 9.46
C LYS A 72 -6.00 5.94 8.73
N LYS A 73 -5.88 4.87 9.52
CA LYS A 73 -6.02 3.48 9.11
C LYS A 73 -7.41 3.02 9.53
N ILE A 74 -8.15 2.44 8.59
CA ILE A 74 -9.53 2.02 8.85
C ILE A 74 -9.52 0.51 9.00
N TYR A 75 -9.91 0.04 10.17
CA TYR A 75 -10.14 -1.37 10.44
C TYR A 75 -11.62 -1.67 10.22
N VAL A 76 -11.90 -2.69 9.42
CA VAL A 76 -13.26 -3.18 9.14
C VAL A 76 -13.37 -4.58 9.73
N LEU A 77 -14.30 -4.77 10.64
CA LEU A 77 -14.62 -6.06 11.25
C LEU A 77 -15.86 -6.64 10.59
N ASN A 78 -15.81 -7.90 10.19
CA ASN A 78 -16.97 -8.61 9.65
C ASN A 78 -17.52 -9.61 10.67
N PHE A 79 -18.83 -9.54 10.88
CA PHE A 79 -19.58 -10.45 11.74
C PHE A 79 -20.55 -11.28 10.91
N GLU A 80 -20.66 -12.57 11.26
CA GLU A 80 -21.69 -13.45 10.73
C GLU A 80 -22.36 -14.26 11.84
N ALA A 81 -23.66 -14.09 12.02
CA ALA A 81 -24.44 -14.91 12.96
C ALA A 81 -25.87 -15.13 12.48
N THR A 82 -26.54 -16.15 13.00
CA THR A 82 -27.96 -16.41 12.71
C THR A 82 -28.91 -15.42 13.40
N ARG A 83 -28.46 -14.81 14.50
CA ARG A 83 -29.25 -13.87 15.31
C ARG A 83 -28.49 -12.54 15.49
N ARG A 84 -29.24 -11.43 15.45
CA ARG A 84 -28.70 -10.07 15.66
C ARG A 84 -28.08 -9.90 17.04
N ASP A 85 -28.71 -10.45 18.07
CA ASP A 85 -28.24 -10.36 19.47
C ASP A 85 -26.81 -10.90 19.62
N ASN A 86 -26.46 -11.97 18.90
CA ASN A 86 -25.11 -12.54 18.94
C ASN A 86 -24.09 -11.58 18.35
N ILE A 87 -24.42 -10.89 17.25
CA ILE A 87 -23.53 -9.89 16.64
C ILE A 87 -23.31 -8.72 17.61
N LEU A 88 -24.37 -8.25 18.27
CA LEU A 88 -24.28 -7.19 19.28
C LEU A 88 -23.41 -7.64 20.47
N GLN A 89 -23.58 -8.88 20.93
CA GLN A 89 -22.75 -9.45 22.00
C GLN A 89 -21.27 -9.51 21.58
N PHE A 90 -20.96 -9.97 20.37
CA PHE A 90 -19.58 -10.02 19.87
C PHE A 90 -18.97 -8.63 19.78
N LEU A 91 -19.71 -7.64 19.27
CA LEU A 91 -19.24 -6.27 19.22
C LEU A 91 -18.95 -5.72 20.63
N ASN A 92 -19.83 -5.97 21.60
CA ASN A 92 -19.64 -5.51 22.98
C ASN A 92 -18.38 -6.12 23.61
N ILE A 93 -18.13 -7.42 23.40
CA ILE A 93 -16.90 -8.09 23.87
C ILE A 93 -15.66 -7.43 23.25
N ILE A 94 -15.70 -7.14 21.95
CA ILE A 94 -14.60 -6.48 21.23
C ILE A 94 -14.37 -5.07 21.77
N HIS A 95 -15.43 -4.27 21.91
CA HIS A 95 -15.37 -2.91 22.44
C HIS A 95 -14.75 -2.88 23.84
N GLN A 96 -15.21 -3.80 24.71
CA GLN A 96 -14.68 -3.95 26.06
C GLN A 96 -13.18 -4.28 26.04
N ASN A 97 -12.76 -5.29 25.26
CA ASN A 97 -11.35 -5.70 25.17
C ASN A 97 -10.44 -4.58 24.62
N LEU A 98 -10.87 -3.90 23.56
CA LEU A 98 -10.10 -2.78 22.98
C LEU A 98 -9.94 -1.63 24.00
N THR A 99 -11.00 -1.36 24.79
CA THR A 99 -10.99 -0.33 25.83
C THR A 99 -10.12 -0.71 27.02
N GLU A 100 -10.24 -1.94 27.53
CA GLU A 100 -9.46 -2.46 28.67
C GLU A 100 -7.96 -2.49 28.37
N ARG A 101 -7.60 -2.87 27.13
CA ARG A 101 -6.21 -2.81 26.63
C ARG A 101 -5.73 -1.40 26.31
N LYS A 102 -6.58 -0.38 26.49
CA LYS A 102 -6.29 1.05 26.20
C LYS A 102 -5.75 1.27 24.78
N LEU A 103 -6.24 0.49 23.82
CA LEU A 103 -5.85 0.64 22.43
C LEU A 103 -6.51 1.91 21.89
N ASN A 104 -5.70 2.86 21.40
CA ASN A 104 -6.19 4.13 20.88
C ASN A 104 -6.93 3.92 19.55
N CYS A 105 -8.18 3.48 19.63
CA CYS A 105 -9.05 3.25 18.48
C CYS A 105 -10.36 4.03 18.64
N LYS A 106 -10.77 4.71 17.58
CA LYS A 106 -12.08 5.37 17.52
C LYS A 106 -13.08 4.47 16.80
N ILE A 107 -13.96 3.81 17.53
CA ILE A 107 -15.07 3.04 16.95
C ILE A 107 -16.10 4.03 16.37
N LEU A 108 -16.51 3.80 15.12
CA LEU A 108 -17.42 4.68 14.40
C LEU A 108 -18.89 4.30 14.65
N GLU A 109 -19.78 5.27 14.51
CA GLU A 109 -21.23 5.10 14.65
C GLU A 109 -22.01 5.98 13.69
N GLY A 110 -23.27 5.61 13.44
CA GLY A 110 -24.24 6.43 12.71
C GLY A 110 -23.73 6.93 11.35
N SER A 111 -23.91 8.23 11.10
CA SER A 111 -23.50 8.86 9.83
C SER A 111 -21.99 8.83 9.60
N ALA A 112 -21.18 8.88 10.67
CA ALA A 112 -19.72 8.79 10.55
C ALA A 112 -19.29 7.39 10.09
N LEU A 113 -19.91 6.34 10.64
CA LEU A 113 -19.72 4.96 10.20
C LEU A 113 -20.11 4.78 8.74
N GLU A 114 -21.29 5.25 8.36
CA GLU A 114 -21.80 5.12 6.98
C GLU A 114 -20.88 5.81 5.98
N LYS A 115 -20.53 7.08 6.24
CA LYS A 115 -19.63 7.84 5.39
C LYS A 115 -18.31 7.11 5.20
N ARG A 116 -17.71 6.59 6.28
CA ARG A 116 -16.41 5.92 6.20
C ARG A 116 -16.49 4.54 5.55
N PHE A 117 -17.61 3.84 5.72
CA PHE A 117 -17.88 2.57 5.03
C PHE A 117 -17.96 2.77 3.52
N LEU A 118 -18.65 3.82 3.04
CA LEU A 118 -18.82 4.08 1.61
C LEU A 118 -17.63 4.80 0.94
N ALA A 119 -16.76 5.46 1.71
CA ALA A 119 -15.62 6.24 1.20
C ALA A 119 -14.63 5.49 0.28
N ILE A 120 -14.71 4.16 0.19
CA ILE A 120 -13.90 3.38 -0.77
C ILE A 120 -14.48 3.39 -2.19
N ILE A 121 -15.73 3.81 -2.34
CA ILE A 121 -16.48 3.84 -3.60
C ILE A 121 -16.84 5.28 -3.95
N VAL A 122 -17.44 6.01 -2.99
CA VAL A 122 -17.96 7.36 -3.18
C VAL A 122 -17.79 8.17 -1.90
N ASP A 123 -17.56 9.47 -2.04
CA ASP A 123 -17.45 10.39 -0.91
C ASP A 123 -18.81 10.78 -0.30
N LYS A 124 -19.91 10.54 -1.04
CA LYS A 124 -21.28 10.88 -0.62
C LYS A 124 -22.16 9.63 -0.55
N SER A 125 -23.08 9.64 0.42
CA SER A 125 -23.94 8.49 0.75
C SER A 125 -25.35 8.61 0.19
N SER A 126 -25.66 9.65 -0.59
CA SER A 126 -27.05 10.06 -0.87
C SER A 126 -27.57 9.76 -2.27
N SER A 127 -26.72 9.36 -3.23
CA SER A 127 -27.14 9.28 -4.64
C SER A 127 -27.34 7.83 -5.14
N GLU A 128 -28.10 7.69 -6.23
CA GLU A 128 -28.17 6.43 -6.98
C GLU A 128 -26.81 6.14 -7.63
N VAL A 129 -26.01 5.29 -6.99
CA VAL A 129 -24.72 4.84 -7.54
C VAL A 129 -24.96 3.77 -8.60
N ILE A 130 -24.49 4.01 -9.83
CA ILE A 130 -24.50 3.03 -10.92
C ILE A 130 -23.09 2.44 -11.04
N ILE A 131 -23.00 1.11 -11.07
CA ILE A 131 -21.73 0.38 -11.21
C ILE A 131 -21.75 -0.39 -12.53
N LYS A 132 -20.71 -0.28 -13.35
CA LYS A 132 -20.57 -0.93 -14.66
C LYS A 132 -19.19 -1.56 -14.81
N GLU A 133 -19.11 -2.62 -15.61
CA GLU A 133 -17.82 -3.17 -16.06
C GLU A 133 -17.37 -2.37 -17.28
N GLU A 134 -16.14 -1.87 -17.27
CA GLU A 134 -15.57 -1.06 -18.36
C GLU A 134 -14.19 -1.64 -18.73
N SER A 135 -14.13 -2.49 -19.76
CA SER A 135 -12.92 -3.22 -20.17
C SER A 135 -12.24 -3.97 -19.01
N ASP A 136 -11.15 -3.41 -18.47
CA ASP A 136 -10.35 -3.99 -17.38
C ASP A 136 -10.62 -3.31 -16.01
N SER A 137 -11.57 -2.39 -15.96
CA SER A 137 -11.88 -1.53 -14.80
C SER A 137 -13.33 -1.70 -14.37
N ILE A 138 -13.65 -1.19 -13.17
CA ILE A 138 -15.02 -0.97 -12.73
C ILE A 138 -15.31 0.53 -12.75
N MET A 139 -16.33 0.92 -13.49
CA MET A 139 -16.83 2.30 -13.51
C MET A 139 -17.95 2.48 -12.49
N ILE A 140 -17.89 3.59 -11.77
CA ILE A 140 -18.86 3.99 -10.77
C ILE A 140 -19.33 5.39 -11.13
N GLU A 141 -20.61 5.53 -11.41
CA GLU A 141 -21.25 6.81 -11.71
C GLU A 141 -22.13 7.22 -10.51
N GLU A 142 -21.86 8.39 -9.97
CA GLU A 142 -22.65 9.04 -8.93
C GLU A 142 -22.97 10.47 -9.39
N ASP A 143 -24.24 10.73 -9.72
CA ASP A 143 -24.71 12.01 -10.26
C ASP A 143 -23.85 12.51 -11.45
N ASN A 144 -22.93 13.46 -11.19
CA ASN A 144 -22.04 14.11 -12.15
C ASN A 144 -20.57 13.69 -11.98
N HIS A 145 -20.30 12.66 -11.19
CA HIS A 145 -18.96 12.17 -10.93
C HIS A 145 -18.83 10.73 -11.41
N THR A 146 -17.77 10.47 -12.17
CA THR A 146 -17.42 9.13 -12.62
C THR A 146 -16.07 8.76 -12.03
N ILE A 147 -16.03 7.63 -11.36
CA ILE A 147 -14.82 7.03 -10.81
C ILE A 147 -14.55 5.73 -11.58
N LEU A 148 -13.34 5.58 -12.07
CA LEU A 148 -12.84 4.33 -12.63
C LEU A 148 -11.90 3.67 -11.61
N LEU A 149 -12.15 2.40 -11.33
CA LEU A 149 -11.36 1.61 -10.39
C LEU A 149 -10.62 0.48 -11.10
N ASP A 150 -9.32 0.45 -10.92
CA ASP A 150 -8.44 -0.64 -11.33
C ASP A 150 -8.01 -1.47 -10.12
N PHE A 151 -7.96 -2.79 -10.28
CA PHE A 151 -7.69 -3.72 -9.18
C PHE A 151 -6.40 -4.49 -9.42
N PHE A 152 -5.58 -4.59 -8.38
CA PHE A 152 -4.30 -5.28 -8.43
C PHE A 152 -4.13 -6.17 -7.20
N SER A 153 -3.90 -7.47 -7.41
CA SER A 153 -3.40 -8.32 -6.33
C SER A 153 -1.92 -8.06 -6.10
N MET A 154 -1.45 -8.20 -4.87
CA MET A 154 -0.05 -8.00 -4.54
C MET A 154 0.67 -9.32 -4.26
N LYS A 155 1.76 -9.57 -4.98
CA LYS A 155 2.65 -10.71 -4.78
C LYS A 155 3.74 -10.35 -3.78
N LEU A 156 3.72 -11.01 -2.62
CA LEU A 156 4.63 -10.76 -1.50
C LEU A 156 5.75 -11.80 -1.39
N GLY A 157 5.66 -12.91 -2.13
CA GLY A 157 6.58 -14.05 -2.00
C GLY A 157 8.05 -13.75 -2.32
N PHE A 158 8.34 -12.62 -2.97
CA PHE A 158 9.70 -12.19 -3.33
C PHE A 158 10.20 -10.99 -2.52
N LEU A 159 9.48 -10.58 -1.47
CA LEU A 159 9.89 -9.44 -0.65
C LEU A 159 11.01 -9.83 0.32
N ASP A 160 12.11 -9.08 0.27
CA ASP A 160 13.14 -9.12 1.29
C ASP A 160 12.59 -8.49 2.59
N LYS A 161 12.72 -9.22 3.71
CA LYS A 161 12.28 -8.79 5.05
C LYS A 161 12.97 -7.51 5.51
N ASN A 162 14.12 -7.15 4.93
CA ASN A 162 14.88 -5.95 5.28
C ASN A 162 14.38 -4.66 4.60
N LEU A 163 13.34 -4.73 3.77
CA LEU A 163 12.80 -3.58 3.06
C LEU A 163 11.52 -3.08 3.74
N SER A 164 11.45 -1.77 4.02
CA SER A 164 10.21 -1.06 4.38
C SER A 164 9.27 -1.02 3.17
N PHE A 165 8.72 -2.17 2.80
CA PHE A 165 7.99 -2.37 1.56
C PHE A 165 6.77 -1.46 1.46
N LEU A 166 5.97 -1.33 2.54
CA LEU A 166 4.76 -0.51 2.51
C LEU A 166 5.07 0.97 2.29
N SER A 167 6.06 1.52 3.00
CA SER A 167 6.44 2.92 2.85
C SER A 167 7.02 3.19 1.46
N ASN A 168 7.83 2.27 0.93
CA ASN A 168 8.35 2.35 -0.45
C ASN A 168 7.24 2.27 -1.48
N PHE A 169 6.32 1.32 -1.36
CA PHE A 169 5.17 1.19 -2.27
C PHE A 169 4.32 2.46 -2.26
N ILE A 170 3.98 2.99 -1.08
CA ILE A 170 3.22 4.25 -0.94
C ILE A 170 3.95 5.42 -1.61
N LYS A 171 5.27 5.54 -1.41
CA LYS A 171 6.09 6.56 -2.08
C LYS A 171 6.06 6.42 -3.60
N ILE A 172 6.21 5.21 -4.12
CA ILE A 172 6.18 4.93 -5.57
C ILE A 172 4.83 5.33 -6.17
N ILE A 173 3.72 4.89 -5.58
CA ILE A 173 2.37 5.23 -6.06
C ILE A 173 2.16 6.75 -6.07
N LYS A 174 2.61 7.45 -5.00
CA LYS A 174 2.57 8.92 -4.94
C LYS A 174 3.45 9.59 -6.00
N ASN A 175 4.65 9.06 -6.25
CA ASN A 175 5.57 9.58 -7.26
C ASN A 175 4.98 9.46 -8.67
N PHE A 176 4.27 8.37 -8.96
CA PHE A 176 3.49 8.21 -10.19
C PHE A 176 2.18 9.00 -10.21
N ARG A 177 1.93 9.84 -9.19
CA ARG A 177 0.71 10.66 -9.03
C ARG A 177 -0.57 9.82 -9.07
N LYS A 178 -0.47 8.55 -8.70
CA LYS A 178 -1.61 7.62 -8.64
C LYS A 178 -2.28 7.69 -7.28
N LYS A 179 -3.58 7.37 -7.28
CA LYS A 179 -4.48 7.45 -6.13
C LYS A 179 -5.09 6.09 -5.88
N GLY A 180 -5.43 5.78 -4.64
CA GLY A 180 -6.06 4.50 -4.36
C GLY A 180 -6.02 4.04 -2.91
N PHE A 181 -6.41 2.79 -2.73
CA PHE A 181 -6.52 2.13 -1.44
C PHE A 181 -5.64 0.88 -1.40
N LEU A 182 -4.82 0.78 -0.36
CA LEU A 182 -4.09 -0.44 -0.02
C LEU A 182 -4.87 -1.19 1.07
N ILE A 183 -5.20 -2.46 0.83
CA ILE A 183 -6.09 -3.23 1.70
C ILE A 183 -5.48 -4.59 2.04
N PHE A 184 -5.42 -4.85 3.34
CA PHE A 184 -5.02 -6.12 3.94
C PHE A 184 -6.27 -6.80 4.45
N ASN A 185 -6.57 -8.00 3.99
CA ASN A 185 -7.71 -8.79 4.47
C ASN A 185 -7.18 -10.02 5.18
N PHE A 186 -7.56 -10.18 6.45
CA PHE A 186 -7.09 -11.23 7.35
C PHE A 186 -8.21 -12.21 7.63
N VAL A 187 -7.90 -13.50 7.45
CA VAL A 187 -8.83 -14.61 7.62
C VAL A 187 -8.14 -15.71 8.41
N ILE A 188 -8.94 -16.55 9.07
CA ILE A 188 -8.44 -17.80 9.64
C ILE A 188 -8.75 -18.94 8.67
N ASP A 189 -7.78 -19.82 8.46
CA ASP A 189 -7.96 -20.98 7.61
C ASP A 189 -8.45 -22.21 8.38
N ILE A 190 -8.55 -23.35 7.68
CA ILE A 190 -8.99 -24.62 8.28
C ILE A 190 -8.03 -25.18 9.34
N ASN A 191 -6.76 -24.77 9.31
CA ASN A 191 -5.72 -25.20 10.24
C ASN A 191 -5.59 -24.24 11.44
N HIS A 192 -6.54 -23.31 11.60
CA HIS A 192 -6.49 -22.24 12.59
C HIS A 192 -5.30 -21.28 12.43
N GLU A 193 -4.69 -21.23 11.24
CA GLU A 193 -3.64 -20.28 10.92
C GLU A 193 -4.23 -19.00 10.38
N ILE A 194 -3.68 -17.87 10.80
CA ILE A 194 -4.07 -16.58 10.28
C ILE A 194 -3.33 -16.33 8.98
N LYS A 195 -4.12 -16.12 7.94
CA LYS A 195 -3.67 -15.79 6.61
C LYS A 195 -4.16 -14.41 6.23
N PHE A 196 -3.42 -13.72 5.38
CA PHE A 196 -3.87 -12.46 4.83
C PHE A 196 -3.60 -12.38 3.33
N CYS A 197 -4.43 -11.62 2.62
CA CYS A 197 -4.14 -11.20 1.27
C CYS A 197 -3.97 -9.67 1.24
N LEU A 198 -3.06 -9.19 0.41
CA LEU A 198 -2.84 -7.77 0.16
C LEU A 198 -3.23 -7.43 -1.27
N TYR A 199 -3.97 -6.35 -1.44
CA TYR A 199 -4.32 -5.83 -2.75
C TYR A 199 -4.36 -4.31 -2.77
N PHE A 200 -4.15 -3.76 -3.96
CA PHE A 200 -4.21 -2.34 -4.24
C PHE A 200 -5.36 -2.07 -5.22
N THR A 201 -6.14 -1.03 -4.94
CA THR A 201 -7.14 -0.51 -5.87
C THR A 201 -6.76 0.91 -6.24
N GLU A 202 -6.56 1.17 -7.53
CA GLU A 202 -6.28 2.50 -8.07
C GLU A 202 -7.60 3.21 -8.41
N ILE A 203 -7.66 4.50 -8.08
CA ILE A 203 -8.67 5.45 -8.55
C ILE A 203 -8.07 6.14 -9.78
N VAL A 204 -8.62 5.85 -10.96
CA VAL A 204 -8.16 6.40 -12.23
C VAL A 204 -8.79 7.79 -12.43
N THR A 205 -7.98 8.85 -12.31
CA THR A 205 -8.44 10.24 -12.43
C THR A 205 -8.18 10.86 -13.80
N GLU A 206 -7.23 10.32 -14.57
CA GLU A 206 -6.92 10.75 -15.94
C GLU A 206 -6.60 9.48 -16.76
N VAL A 207 -7.23 9.35 -17.93
CA VAL A 207 -6.95 8.26 -18.89
C VAL A 207 -5.66 8.61 -19.64
N ASP A 208 -4.54 8.62 -18.91
CA ASP A 208 -3.23 8.59 -19.56
C ASP A 208 -2.87 7.11 -19.79
N GLU A 209 -3.31 6.58 -20.94
CA GLU A 209 -3.07 5.19 -21.35
C GLU A 209 -1.57 4.87 -21.48
N SER A 210 -0.69 5.88 -21.53
CA SER A 210 0.73 5.70 -21.78
C SER A 210 1.48 5.06 -20.59
N VAL A 211 0.93 5.13 -19.36
CA VAL A 211 1.60 4.62 -18.15
C VAL A 211 0.67 3.74 -17.31
N ARG A 212 0.71 2.42 -17.57
CA ARG A 212 0.02 1.42 -16.74
C ARG A 212 0.71 1.30 -15.37
N THR A 213 -0.04 1.43 -14.28
CA THR A 213 0.48 1.41 -12.89
C THR A 213 1.22 0.12 -12.55
N GLU A 214 0.63 -1.04 -12.86
CA GLU A 214 1.27 -2.35 -12.68
C GLU A 214 2.66 -2.41 -13.31
N ARG A 215 2.74 -2.01 -14.60
CA ARG A 215 4.00 -2.01 -15.35
C ARG A 215 5.03 -1.09 -14.68
N SER A 216 4.62 0.12 -14.34
CA SER A 216 5.51 1.14 -13.77
C SER A 216 6.06 0.73 -12.40
N VAL A 217 5.20 0.19 -11.53
CA VAL A 217 5.60 -0.30 -10.20
C VAL A 217 6.52 -1.51 -10.32
N ASN A 218 6.16 -2.49 -11.16
CA ASN A 218 6.96 -3.70 -11.32
C ASN A 218 8.31 -3.41 -11.97
N GLU A 219 8.36 -2.56 -13.00
CA GLU A 219 9.63 -2.12 -13.62
C GLU A 219 10.50 -1.33 -12.66
N PHE A 220 9.90 -0.52 -11.77
CA PHE A 220 10.61 0.22 -10.75
C PHE A 220 11.24 -0.69 -9.70
N LEU A 221 10.48 -1.67 -9.20
CA LEU A 221 10.96 -2.62 -8.20
C LEU A 221 11.80 -3.77 -8.79
N SER A 222 11.80 -3.92 -10.12
CA SER A 222 12.41 -5.05 -10.83
C SER A 222 11.92 -6.43 -10.37
N ILE A 223 10.72 -6.48 -9.81
CA ILE A 223 10.02 -7.69 -9.37
C ILE A 223 8.52 -7.55 -9.68
N THR A 224 7.85 -8.67 -9.95
CA THR A 224 6.40 -8.68 -10.13
C THR A 224 5.70 -8.57 -8.78
N VAL A 225 5.32 -7.35 -8.42
CA VAL A 225 4.61 -7.04 -7.16
C VAL A 225 3.13 -6.85 -7.41
N LEU A 226 2.76 -6.07 -8.42
CA LEU A 226 1.37 -5.89 -8.82
C LEU A 226 1.02 -6.89 -9.93
N GLU A 227 -0.15 -7.48 -9.82
CA GLU A 227 -0.79 -8.22 -10.92
C GLU A 227 -2.22 -7.69 -11.08
N ARG A 228 -2.54 -7.17 -12.27
CA ARG A 228 -3.89 -6.66 -12.56
C ARG A 228 -4.93 -7.78 -12.47
N LYS A 229 -6.08 -7.48 -11.87
CA LYS A 229 -7.22 -8.40 -11.75
C LYS A 229 -8.48 -7.79 -12.35
N ILE A 230 -9.06 -8.50 -13.31
CA ILE A 230 -10.37 -8.14 -13.87
C ILE A 230 -11.44 -8.63 -12.91
N ILE A 231 -12.11 -7.70 -12.24
CA ILE A 231 -13.18 -8.00 -11.28
C ILE A 231 -14.52 -7.96 -12.01
N LYS A 232 -15.26 -9.07 -11.98
CA LYS A 232 -16.66 -9.08 -12.44
C LYS A 232 -17.50 -8.25 -11.47
N ILE A 233 -18.49 -7.51 -11.96
CA ILE A 233 -19.41 -6.67 -11.17
C ILE A 233 -20.07 -7.45 -10.03
N LYS A 234 -20.40 -8.72 -10.28
CA LYS A 234 -20.96 -9.60 -9.24
C LYS A 234 -20.00 -9.86 -8.09
N LYS A 235 -18.71 -9.61 -8.22
CA LYS A 235 -17.68 -9.74 -7.17
C LYS A 235 -17.28 -8.37 -6.60
N PHE A 236 -17.84 -7.28 -7.10
CA PHE A 236 -17.54 -5.94 -6.60
C PHE A 236 -17.91 -5.76 -5.12
N TYR A 237 -18.89 -6.53 -4.61
CA TYR A 237 -19.19 -6.56 -3.18
C TYR A 237 -17.99 -7.02 -2.34
N ASN A 238 -17.08 -7.84 -2.86
CA ASN A 238 -15.86 -8.21 -2.13
C ASN A 238 -15.03 -6.97 -1.85
N PHE A 239 -14.87 -6.09 -2.84
CA PHE A 239 -14.18 -4.83 -2.66
C PHE A 239 -14.91 -3.92 -1.66
N LEU A 240 -16.24 -3.76 -1.80
CA LEU A 240 -17.05 -2.99 -0.86
C LEU A 240 -16.91 -3.54 0.58
N TRP A 241 -16.82 -4.84 0.77
CA TRP A 241 -16.65 -5.47 2.08
C TRP A 241 -15.19 -5.60 2.52
N ARG A 242 -14.25 -5.06 1.74
CA ARG A 242 -12.78 -5.18 1.94
C ARG A 242 -12.32 -6.63 2.08
N ARG A 243 -13.03 -7.53 1.41
CA ARG A 243 -12.67 -8.94 1.26
C ARG A 243 -11.68 -9.10 0.10
N GLY A 244 -10.84 -10.11 0.17
CA GLY A 244 -9.87 -10.42 -0.88
C GLY A 244 -10.45 -10.46 -2.30
N ILE A 245 -9.72 -9.84 -3.23
CA ILE A 245 -10.02 -9.85 -4.67
C ILE A 245 -9.30 -10.99 -5.42
N SER A 246 -8.34 -11.65 -4.77
CA SER A 246 -7.67 -12.86 -5.24
C SER A 246 -7.73 -13.98 -4.20
N ASN A 247 -7.28 -15.17 -4.60
CA ASN A 247 -7.13 -16.31 -3.70
C ASN A 247 -5.70 -16.46 -3.17
N ASP A 248 -4.86 -15.43 -3.36
CA ASP A 248 -3.45 -15.47 -2.97
C ASP A 248 -3.35 -15.03 -1.51
N TYR A 249 -3.12 -16.00 -0.63
CA TYR A 249 -3.03 -15.77 0.81
C TYR A 249 -1.64 -16.12 1.32
N TYR A 250 -1.15 -15.31 2.25
CA TYR A 250 0.13 -15.46 2.91
C TYR A 250 -0.07 -15.70 4.40
N LEU A 251 0.79 -16.52 5.00
CA LEU A 251 0.79 -16.71 6.45
C LEU A 251 1.23 -15.41 7.13
N LEU A 252 0.44 -14.92 8.09
CA LEU A 252 0.70 -13.64 8.73
C LEU A 252 2.07 -13.58 9.40
N HIS A 253 2.47 -14.65 10.10
CA HIS A 253 3.75 -14.70 10.83
C HIS A 253 4.96 -14.41 9.93
N SER A 254 4.90 -14.77 8.65
CA SER A 254 5.97 -14.54 7.69
C SER A 254 6.10 -13.07 7.28
N PHE A 255 5.09 -12.24 7.57
CA PHE A 255 4.95 -10.87 7.11
C PHE A 255 4.56 -9.87 8.21
N LEU A 256 4.75 -10.22 9.49
CA LEU A 256 4.50 -9.30 10.61
C LEU A 256 5.31 -8.00 10.48
N PHE A 257 6.51 -8.07 9.89
CA PHE A 257 7.37 -6.92 9.58
C PHE A 257 6.68 -5.84 8.72
N LEU A 258 5.59 -6.15 8.00
CA LEU A 258 4.81 -5.15 7.27
C LEU A 258 4.04 -4.19 8.20
N PHE A 259 3.80 -4.59 9.45
CA PHE A 259 2.99 -3.85 10.42
C PHE A 259 3.78 -3.39 11.64
N GLU A 260 5.04 -3.80 11.75
CA GLU A 260 5.99 -3.23 12.70
C GLU A 260 6.18 -1.74 12.38
N ASN A 261 6.17 -0.90 13.42
CA ASN A 261 6.18 0.55 13.29
C ASN A 261 7.23 1.03 12.28
N ASP A 262 6.80 1.93 11.39
CA ASP A 262 7.65 2.83 10.58
C ASP A 262 8.39 3.87 11.47
N GLY A 263 8.69 3.51 12.72
CA GLY A 263 9.68 4.16 13.58
C GLY A 263 11.09 3.76 13.15
N VAL A 264 11.33 3.81 11.83
CA VAL A 264 12.62 3.57 11.22
C VAL A 264 13.57 4.59 11.83
N ASP A 265 14.39 4.11 12.76
CA ASP A 265 15.72 4.62 13.06
C ASP A 265 16.26 5.20 11.76
N GLU A 266 16.46 6.53 11.72
CA GLU A 266 16.79 7.25 10.50
C GLU A 266 17.95 6.54 9.83
N SER A 267 17.64 5.68 8.86
CA SER A 267 18.67 4.84 8.27
C SER A 267 19.74 5.79 7.77
N SER A 268 21.00 5.48 8.03
CA SER A 268 22.15 6.29 7.63
C SER A 268 22.02 6.79 6.18
N ILE A 269 21.41 6.00 5.29
CA ILE A 269 21.01 6.36 3.93
C ILE A 269 19.99 7.50 3.87
N ILE A 270 18.88 7.42 4.61
CA ILE A 270 17.84 8.47 4.61
C ILE A 270 18.41 9.78 5.19
N LYS A 271 19.16 9.71 6.28
CA LYS A 271 19.81 10.88 6.90
C LYS A 271 20.82 11.52 5.95
N PHE A 272 21.66 10.70 5.32
CA PHE A 272 22.61 11.14 4.31
C PHE A 272 21.90 11.79 3.12
N ASN A 273 20.90 11.13 2.53
CA ASN A 273 20.21 11.65 1.35
C ASN A 273 19.38 12.90 1.65
N ARG A 274 18.85 13.07 2.86
CA ARG A 274 18.21 14.34 3.27
C ARG A 274 19.23 15.49 3.36
N ASN A 275 20.39 15.24 3.94
CA ASN A 275 21.47 16.25 3.97
C ASN A 275 21.93 16.58 2.55
N PHE A 276 22.10 15.57 1.70
CA PHE A 276 22.47 15.74 0.30
C PHE A 276 21.44 16.58 -0.48
N GLU A 277 20.15 16.31 -0.33
CA GLU A 277 19.07 17.10 -0.94
C GLU A 277 18.97 18.53 -0.42
N ARG A 278 19.24 18.73 0.88
CA ARG A 278 19.30 20.07 1.47
C ARG A 278 20.42 20.86 0.82
N ASN A 279 21.62 20.28 0.72
CA ASN A 279 22.77 20.93 0.07
C ASN A 279 22.45 21.27 -1.40
N LEU A 280 21.82 20.36 -2.15
CA LEU A 280 21.39 20.63 -3.54
C LEU A 280 20.37 21.78 -3.62
N SER A 281 19.43 21.83 -2.67
CA SER A 281 18.41 22.88 -2.60
C SER A 281 19.01 24.24 -2.29
N GLU A 282 19.97 24.30 -1.36
CA GLU A 282 20.72 25.53 -1.01
C GLU A 282 21.47 26.09 -2.22
N ILE A 283 21.95 25.21 -3.12
CA ILE A 283 22.67 25.57 -4.35
C ILE A 283 21.71 25.69 -5.55
N GLN A 284 20.39 25.61 -5.34
CA GLN A 284 19.33 25.72 -6.36
C GLN A 284 19.41 24.68 -7.51
N ILE A 285 20.00 23.51 -7.24
CA ILE A 285 20.07 22.42 -8.20
C ILE A 285 18.77 21.63 -8.19
N LYS A 286 18.15 21.46 -9.36
CA LYS A 286 16.93 20.66 -9.50
C LYS A 286 17.26 19.17 -9.37
N PHE A 287 16.51 18.49 -8.52
CA PHE A 287 16.58 17.04 -8.37
C PHE A 287 15.20 16.40 -8.31
N ILE A 288 15.15 15.11 -8.63
CA ILE A 288 13.98 14.25 -8.54
C ILE A 288 14.41 12.99 -7.79
N ARG A 289 13.80 12.72 -6.64
CA ARG A 289 14.02 11.47 -5.92
C ARG A 289 13.20 10.36 -6.57
N PHE A 290 13.89 9.32 -7.04
CA PHE A 290 13.24 8.11 -7.55
C PHE A 290 12.90 7.15 -6.42
N SER A 291 13.85 6.87 -5.52
CA SER A 291 13.68 6.02 -4.33
C SER A 291 14.49 6.57 -3.15
N ASP A 292 14.40 5.94 -1.97
CA ASP A 292 15.20 6.33 -0.80
C ASP A 292 16.72 6.26 -1.02
N ASN A 293 17.16 5.56 -2.05
CA ASN A 293 18.54 5.32 -2.43
C ASN A 293 18.87 5.80 -3.85
N LEU A 294 17.93 6.41 -4.59
CA LEU A 294 18.15 6.80 -5.98
C LEU A 294 17.65 8.22 -6.24
N LEU A 295 18.55 9.11 -6.64
CA LEU A 295 18.29 10.53 -6.85
C LEU A 295 18.76 10.95 -8.25
N LEU A 296 17.87 11.54 -9.05
CA LEU A 296 18.22 12.16 -10.32
C LEU A 296 18.49 13.64 -10.13
N ILE A 297 19.61 14.13 -10.62
CA ILE A 297 20.05 15.52 -10.50
C ILE A 297 20.25 16.10 -11.89
N SER A 298 19.69 17.29 -12.14
CA SER A 298 19.83 18.03 -13.40
C SER A 298 19.57 17.20 -14.66
N GLN A 299 18.64 16.25 -14.57
CA GLN A 299 18.18 15.37 -15.66
C GLN A 299 19.21 14.39 -16.25
N ASN A 300 20.50 14.52 -15.92
CA ASN A 300 21.59 13.76 -16.54
C ASN A 300 22.36 12.88 -15.55
N PHE A 301 22.22 13.12 -14.24
CA PHE A 301 23.02 12.45 -13.21
C PHE A 301 22.16 11.62 -12.29
N LEU A 302 22.48 10.34 -12.13
CA LEU A 302 21.76 9.40 -11.29
C LEU A 302 22.64 8.97 -10.12
N PHE A 303 22.28 9.38 -8.91
CA PHE A 303 23.00 9.04 -7.68
C PHE A 303 22.32 7.85 -6.99
N LEU A 304 23.08 6.77 -6.80
CA LEU A 304 22.72 5.57 -6.08
C LEU A 304 23.45 5.55 -4.71
N THR A 305 22.71 5.71 -3.62
CA THR A 305 23.26 5.68 -2.24
C THR A 305 22.84 4.40 -1.53
N ILE A 306 23.80 3.54 -1.17
CA ILE A 306 23.53 2.28 -0.47
C ILE A 306 24.38 2.15 0.80
N GLN A 307 23.88 1.40 1.79
CA GLN A 307 24.64 1.16 3.02
C GLN A 307 25.71 0.09 2.81
N THR A 308 25.35 -1.03 2.19
CA THR A 308 26.22 -2.19 1.99
C THR A 308 26.29 -2.58 0.52
N LEU A 309 27.35 -3.28 0.12
CA LEU A 309 27.55 -3.74 -1.25
C LEU A 309 26.46 -4.76 -1.63
N ARG A 310 25.60 -4.38 -2.58
CA ARG A 310 24.59 -5.26 -3.18
C ARG A 310 24.86 -5.40 -4.67
N ALA A 311 25.75 -6.32 -5.04
CA ALA A 311 26.28 -6.43 -6.39
C ALA A 311 25.19 -6.58 -7.47
N GLU A 312 24.23 -7.49 -7.29
CA GLU A 312 23.12 -7.69 -8.23
C GLU A 312 22.27 -6.43 -8.40
N TYR A 313 21.97 -5.75 -7.29
CA TYR A 313 21.18 -4.52 -7.31
C TYR A 313 21.90 -3.39 -8.05
N ILE A 314 23.19 -3.20 -7.79
CA ILE A 314 24.03 -2.23 -8.51
C ILE A 314 24.06 -2.55 -10.01
N GLN A 315 24.28 -3.81 -10.38
CA GLN A 315 24.30 -4.24 -11.78
C GLN A 315 22.99 -3.95 -12.49
N ASN A 316 21.85 -4.19 -11.82
CA ASN A 316 20.52 -3.90 -12.37
C ASN A 316 20.32 -2.40 -12.61
N VAL A 317 20.71 -1.55 -11.66
CA VAL A 317 20.66 -0.09 -11.81
C VAL A 317 21.54 0.35 -12.99
N ILE A 318 22.77 -0.17 -13.08
CA ILE A 318 23.68 0.15 -14.19
C ILE A 318 23.08 -0.27 -15.53
N ALA A 319 22.68 -1.53 -15.68
CA ALA A 319 22.14 -2.06 -16.93
C ALA A 319 20.94 -1.25 -17.45
N LYS A 320 20.09 -0.77 -16.52
CA LYS A 320 18.88 -0.02 -16.84
C LYS A 320 19.14 1.44 -17.24
N TYR A 321 20.15 2.07 -16.65
CA TYR A 321 20.29 3.53 -16.64
C TYR A 321 21.57 4.06 -17.29
N VAL A 322 22.60 3.22 -17.50
CA VAL A 322 23.93 3.67 -17.97
C VAL A 322 23.92 4.27 -19.37
N SER A 323 22.93 3.93 -20.20
CA SER A 323 22.75 4.50 -21.54
C SER A 323 22.08 5.88 -21.54
N LYS A 324 21.49 6.30 -20.41
CA LYS A 324 20.70 7.54 -20.29
C LYS A 324 21.32 8.54 -19.33
N TYR A 325 22.04 8.08 -18.33
CA TYR A 325 22.51 8.90 -17.22
C TYR A 325 23.96 8.59 -16.87
N PHE A 326 24.66 9.60 -16.36
CA PHE A 326 25.90 9.42 -15.60
C PHE A 326 25.55 8.91 -14.21
N ILE A 327 26.04 7.74 -13.85
CA ILE A 327 25.68 7.06 -12.60
C ILE A 327 26.77 7.28 -11.56
N TYR A 328 26.38 7.82 -10.42
CA TYR A 328 27.21 7.93 -9.23
C TYR A 328 26.79 6.87 -8.21
N ILE A 329 27.73 6.09 -7.70
CA ILE A 329 27.47 5.09 -6.66
C ILE A 329 28.18 5.52 -5.38
N ILE A 330 27.41 5.66 -4.30
CA ILE A 330 27.87 6.01 -2.96
C ILE A 330 27.59 4.80 -2.05
N ILE A 331 28.64 4.23 -1.47
CA ILE A 331 28.51 3.21 -0.42
C ILE A 331 28.88 3.83 0.91
N LEU A 332 27.95 3.88 1.85
CA LEU A 332 28.15 4.55 3.15
C LEU A 332 29.05 3.75 4.10
N ASP A 333 29.07 2.43 4.00
CA ASP A 333 30.01 1.59 4.75
C ASP A 333 31.39 1.59 4.08
N LYS A 334 32.42 1.97 4.86
CA LYS A 334 33.80 2.11 4.35
C LYS A 334 34.41 0.79 3.90
N LEU A 335 34.17 -0.31 4.61
CA LEU A 335 34.70 -1.62 4.23
C LEU A 335 34.06 -2.12 2.94
N GLU A 336 32.75 -1.91 2.80
CA GLU A 336 32.02 -2.28 1.58
C GLU A 336 32.38 -1.39 0.38
N TYR A 337 32.66 -0.10 0.62
CA TYR A 337 33.22 0.81 -0.39
C TYR A 337 34.56 0.30 -0.92
N GLU A 338 35.48 -0.09 -0.04
CA GLU A 338 36.79 -0.63 -0.42
C GLU A 338 36.64 -1.90 -1.27
N LYS A 339 35.73 -2.81 -0.91
CA LYS A 339 35.39 -4.00 -1.72
C LYS A 339 34.88 -3.65 -3.11
N LEU A 340 34.05 -2.61 -3.26
CA LEU A 340 33.56 -2.18 -4.57
C LEU A 340 34.70 -1.65 -5.45
N LEU A 341 35.68 -0.96 -4.87
CA LEU A 341 36.84 -0.42 -5.61
C LEU A 341 37.75 -1.51 -6.19
N GLU A 342 37.75 -2.70 -5.62
CA GLU A 342 38.50 -3.87 -6.08
C GLU A 342 37.84 -4.54 -7.30
N ILE A 343 36.56 -4.26 -7.57
CA ILE A 343 35.83 -4.77 -8.74
C ILE A 343 36.31 -4.04 -10.01
N ARG A 344 37.25 -4.67 -10.73
CA ARG A 344 37.91 -4.12 -11.92
C ARG A 344 36.97 -3.64 -13.04
N ASN A 345 35.79 -4.26 -13.18
CA ASN A 345 34.87 -4.01 -14.30
C ASN A 345 34.06 -2.71 -14.21
N LEU A 346 33.96 -2.09 -13.02
CA LEU A 346 33.17 -0.86 -12.86
C LEU A 346 33.96 0.41 -13.23
N LYS A 347 35.29 0.39 -13.03
CA LYS A 347 36.19 1.50 -13.36
C LYS A 347 36.39 1.71 -14.87
N SER A 348 36.05 0.72 -15.70
CA SER A 348 36.19 0.79 -17.15
C SER A 348 35.01 1.44 -17.88
N LEU A 349 33.93 1.78 -17.18
CA LEU A 349 32.74 2.39 -17.77
C LEU A 349 32.77 3.91 -17.55
N GLU A 350 32.93 4.68 -18.62
CA GLU A 350 33.09 6.16 -18.55
C GLU A 350 31.91 6.90 -17.90
N ASN A 351 30.72 6.30 -17.92
CA ASN A 351 29.50 6.89 -17.38
C ASN A 351 29.23 6.49 -15.92
N ILE A 352 30.17 5.83 -15.24
CA ILE A 352 30.00 5.36 -13.86
C ILE A 352 31.12 5.87 -12.99
N GLN A 353 30.77 6.50 -11.88
CA GLN A 353 31.72 6.97 -10.89
C GLN A 353 31.33 6.47 -9.50
N ILE A 354 32.32 5.96 -8.77
CA ILE A 354 32.16 5.56 -7.38
C ILE A 354 32.65 6.72 -6.53
N LEU A 355 31.78 7.26 -5.67
CA LEU A 355 32.11 8.35 -4.76
C LEU A 355 32.32 7.83 -3.35
N ASP A 356 33.38 8.32 -2.73
CA ASP A 356 33.59 8.15 -1.29
C ASP A 356 32.52 8.96 -0.55
N PRO A 357 31.75 8.34 0.36
CA PRO A 357 30.71 9.04 1.12
C PRO A 357 31.23 10.26 1.88
N ASN A 358 32.50 10.26 2.30
CA ASN A 358 33.10 11.39 3.02
C ASN A 358 33.50 12.56 2.11
N LYS A 359 33.48 12.35 0.78
CA LYS A 359 33.81 13.38 -0.22
C LYS A 359 32.59 13.93 -0.94
N VAL A 360 31.39 13.55 -0.50
CA VAL A 360 30.15 14.01 -1.13
C VAL A 360 29.84 15.46 -0.76
N ASP A 361 30.20 15.90 0.44
CA ASP A 361 30.08 17.30 0.85
C ASP A 361 31.08 18.20 0.10
N ASP A 362 32.22 17.65 -0.31
CA ASP A 362 33.25 18.32 -1.13
C ASP A 362 33.04 18.14 -2.64
N PHE A 363 31.93 17.50 -3.06
CA PHE A 363 31.67 17.25 -4.46
C PHE A 363 31.45 18.57 -5.20
N ASP A 364 32.26 18.85 -6.22
CA ASP A 364 32.12 20.06 -7.03
C ASP A 364 30.87 19.97 -7.91
N PHE A 365 29.75 20.42 -7.37
CA PHE A 365 28.48 20.49 -8.09
C PHE A 365 28.52 21.44 -9.31
N SER A 366 29.58 22.23 -9.51
CA SER A 366 29.77 23.00 -10.74
C SER A 366 30.03 22.11 -11.97
N VAL A 367 30.45 20.85 -11.77
CA VAL A 367 30.55 19.85 -12.84
C VAL A 367 29.18 19.52 -13.42
N ILE A 368 28.12 19.61 -12.61
CA ILE A 368 26.73 19.36 -13.01
C ILE A 368 26.18 20.53 -13.85
N THR A 369 26.62 21.76 -13.62
CA THR A 369 26.19 22.94 -14.39
C THR A 369 27.01 23.17 -15.68
N ARG A 370 28.23 22.63 -15.77
CA ARG A 370 29.09 22.75 -16.98
C ARG A 370 28.82 21.72 -18.08
N ARG A 371 28.07 20.65 -17.79
CA ARG A 371 27.70 19.57 -18.73
C ARG A 371 26.20 19.53 -19.07
N GLY A 372 25.44 20.51 -18.60
CA GLY A 372 24.00 20.67 -18.88
C GLY A 372 23.73 21.39 -20.19
#